data_AF-A0A151IUZ8-F1
#
_entry.id   AF-A0A151IUZ8-F1
#
_cell.length_a   1.000
_cell.length_b   1.000
_cell.length_c   1.000
_cell.angle_alpha   90.00
_cell.angle_beta   90.00
_cell.angle_gamma   90.00
#
_symmetry.space_group_name_H-M   'P 1'
#
loop_
_entity.id
_entity.type
_entity.pdbx_description
1 polymer ?
#
loop_
_entity_poly.entity_id
_entity_poly.type
_entity_poly.pdbx_seq_one_letter_code
_entity_poly.pdbx_strand_id
1 'polypeptide(L)'
;MCLNLAEKNKLTEKKIKQLTKYYGLSIQRNTNSVENMKNTIMATYYHIFSTKEEPNHGNCPTGPESWCKWQKAVALNTDPRLEDLSPLLGQEMKEHLLPIYEDLSREDLLERCLGGHTQNANESFNSTIWRLTPKHLHSGQKIIEISAYIVAGVFNEGYTSILRIMNALDIVVGTQALNFAKNTDEARVTRQNRMSQNETKAARTARKQRLLEDNQLFEEAEGLLYAPGIAD
;
A
#
# COMPACT_ATOMS: atom_id res chain seq x y z
N MET A 1 -26.45 -7.12 18.87
CA MET A 1 -26.73 -8.55 18.70
C MET A 1 -25.46 -9.18 18.12
N CYS A 2 -24.69 -9.92 18.92
CA CYS A 2 -23.46 -10.54 18.43
C CYS A 2 -23.86 -11.76 17.59
N LEU A 3 -23.64 -11.68 16.27
CA LEU A 3 -23.87 -12.78 15.35
C LEU A 3 -22.89 -13.92 15.67
N ASN A 4 -23.40 -15.02 16.24
CA ASN A 4 -22.64 -16.27 16.41
C ASN A 4 -22.56 -16.98 15.06
N LEU A 5 -21.63 -16.53 14.22
CA LEU A 5 -21.36 -17.15 12.92
C LEU A 5 -20.46 -18.38 13.11
N ALA A 6 -20.69 -19.44 12.34
CA ALA A 6 -19.77 -20.59 12.29
C ALA A 6 -18.37 -20.12 11.83
N GLU A 7 -17.29 -20.77 12.29
CA GLU A 7 -15.90 -20.32 11.98
C GLU A 7 -15.63 -20.13 10.48
N LYS A 8 -16.24 -20.95 9.62
CA LYS A 8 -16.11 -20.85 8.15
C LYS A 8 -16.71 -19.57 7.57
N ASN A 9 -17.63 -18.91 8.28
CA ASN A 9 -18.31 -17.72 7.81
C ASN A 9 -17.76 -16.41 8.39
N LYS A 10 -16.81 -16.49 9.34
CA LYS A 10 -16.20 -15.31 9.97
C LYS A 10 -15.17 -14.63 9.07
N LEU A 11 -15.00 -13.33 9.31
CA LEU A 11 -13.95 -12.49 8.73
C LEU A 11 -12.61 -12.80 9.45
N THR A 12 -11.89 -13.82 9.00
CA THR A 12 -10.58 -14.17 9.57
C THR A 12 -9.47 -13.26 9.02
N GLU A 13 -8.34 -13.16 9.73
CA GLU A 13 -7.19 -12.36 9.28
C GLU A 13 -6.73 -12.74 7.86
N LYS A 14 -6.74 -14.04 7.53
CA LYS A 14 -6.42 -14.54 6.19
C LYS A 14 -7.38 -13.99 5.13
N LYS A 15 -8.68 -13.99 5.41
CA LYS A 15 -9.69 -13.43 4.50
C LYS A 15 -9.54 -11.93 4.38
N ILE A 16 -9.33 -11.21 5.49
CA ILE A 16 -9.07 -9.75 5.47
C ILE A 16 -7.89 -9.42 4.56
N LYS A 17 -6.75 -10.11 4.71
CA LYS A 17 -5.57 -9.92 3.85
C LYS A 17 -5.90 -10.17 2.37
N GLN A 18 -6.74 -11.16 2.08
CA GLN A 18 -7.19 -11.46 0.72
C GLN A 18 -8.08 -10.34 0.16
N LEU A 19 -9.03 -9.80 0.94
CA LEU A 19 -9.87 -8.67 0.56
C LEU A 19 -9.05 -7.41 0.29
N THR A 20 -8.11 -7.07 1.19
CA THR A 20 -7.20 -5.93 1.02
C THR A 20 -6.37 -6.08 -0.25
N LYS A 21 -5.88 -7.30 -0.55
CA LYS A 21 -5.15 -7.58 -1.79
C LYS A 21 -6.03 -7.35 -3.03
N TYR A 22 -7.28 -7.82 -3.01
CA TYR A 22 -8.20 -7.62 -4.13
C TYR A 22 -8.51 -6.15 -4.37
N TYR A 23 -8.76 -5.38 -3.31
CA TYR A 23 -8.96 -3.94 -3.39
C TYR A 23 -7.73 -3.23 -3.98
N GLY A 24 -6.54 -3.49 -3.44
CA GLY A 24 -5.30 -2.89 -3.93
C GLY A 24 -5.01 -3.22 -5.39
N LEU A 25 -5.25 -4.47 -5.82
CA LEU A 25 -5.09 -4.88 -7.22
C LEU A 25 -6.10 -4.22 -8.15
N SER A 26 -7.33 -4.00 -7.69
CA SER A 26 -8.39 -3.34 -8.47
C SER A 26 -8.01 -1.90 -8.80
N ILE A 27 -7.37 -1.20 -7.87
CA ILE A 27 -6.83 0.15 -8.11
C ILE A 27 -5.59 0.10 -9.00
N GLN A 28 -4.60 -0.72 -8.64
CA GLN A 28 -3.30 -0.75 -9.32
C GLN A 28 -3.37 -1.17 -10.80
N ARG A 29 -4.38 -1.95 -11.20
CA ARG A 29 -4.56 -2.38 -12.59
C ARG A 29 -5.36 -1.40 -13.44
N ASN A 30 -6.03 -0.44 -12.82
CA ASN A 30 -6.96 0.48 -13.47
C ASN A 30 -6.61 1.95 -13.17
N THR A 31 -5.32 2.27 -13.01
CA THR A 31 -4.82 3.60 -12.60
C THR A 31 -5.19 4.75 -13.55
N ASN A 32 -5.74 4.43 -14.72
CA ASN A 32 -6.17 5.37 -15.75
C ASN A 32 -7.70 5.54 -15.85
N SER A 33 -8.49 4.82 -15.04
CA SER A 33 -9.96 4.92 -15.12
C SER A 33 -10.62 4.66 -13.76
N VAL A 34 -11.25 5.71 -13.21
CA VAL A 34 -12.06 5.64 -11.98
C VAL A 34 -13.22 4.66 -12.15
N GLU A 35 -13.88 4.69 -13.30
CA GLU A 35 -14.99 3.78 -13.62
C GLU A 35 -14.52 2.31 -13.56
N ASN A 36 -13.38 1.99 -14.16
CA ASN A 36 -12.84 0.63 -14.12
C ASN A 36 -12.42 0.23 -12.70
N MET A 37 -11.86 1.14 -11.90
CA MET A 37 -11.57 0.86 -10.49
C MET A 37 -12.85 0.48 -9.74
N LYS A 38 -13.89 1.32 -9.82
CA LYS A 38 -15.20 1.11 -9.19
C LYS A 38 -15.80 -0.23 -9.59
N ASN A 39 -15.84 -0.50 -10.90
CA ASN A 39 -16.38 -1.75 -11.45
C ASN A 39 -15.59 -2.98 -10.96
N THR A 40 -14.26 -2.90 -10.93
CA THR A 40 -13.42 -4.02 -10.48
C THR A 40 -13.52 -4.24 -8.97
N ILE A 41 -13.64 -3.16 -8.18
CA ILE A 41 -13.87 -3.23 -6.72
C ILE A 41 -15.21 -3.91 -6.45
N MET A 42 -16.29 -3.47 -7.09
CA MET A 42 -17.62 -4.09 -6.93
C MET A 42 -17.67 -5.52 -7.46
N ALA A 43 -16.93 -5.84 -8.52
CA ALA A 43 -16.79 -7.22 -8.99
C ALA A 43 -16.23 -8.15 -7.91
N THR A 44 -15.29 -7.68 -7.10
CA THR A 44 -14.74 -8.49 -6.01
C THR A 44 -15.81 -8.76 -4.94
N TYR A 45 -16.63 -7.76 -4.59
CA TYR A 45 -17.76 -7.95 -3.67
C TYR A 45 -18.69 -9.06 -4.16
N TYR A 46 -19.17 -8.97 -5.40
CA TYR A 46 -20.06 -9.98 -5.97
C TYR A 46 -19.41 -11.36 -6.04
N HIS A 47 -18.12 -11.43 -6.40
CA HIS A 47 -17.38 -12.68 -6.47
C HIS A 47 -17.24 -13.37 -5.11
N ILE A 48 -17.00 -12.62 -4.03
CA ILE A 48 -16.78 -13.15 -2.68
C ILE A 48 -18.01 -13.89 -2.13
N PHE A 49 -19.20 -13.46 -2.53
CA PHE A 49 -20.48 -14.04 -2.13
C PHE A 49 -21.11 -14.95 -3.20
N SER A 50 -20.43 -15.15 -4.32
CA SER A 50 -20.91 -16.01 -5.40
C SER A 50 -20.97 -17.47 -4.95
N THR A 51 -22.05 -18.17 -5.33
CA THR A 51 -22.19 -19.61 -5.07
C THR A 51 -22.31 -20.39 -6.39
N LYS A 52 -22.40 -21.72 -6.32
CA LYS A 52 -22.62 -22.54 -7.51
C LYS A 52 -24.04 -22.38 -8.05
N GLU A 53 -25.00 -22.15 -7.16
CA GLU A 53 -26.42 -21.96 -7.45
C GLU A 53 -26.70 -20.55 -7.96
N GLU A 54 -25.99 -19.55 -7.43
CA GLU A 54 -26.10 -18.14 -7.81
C GLU A 54 -24.71 -17.59 -8.22
N PRO A 55 -24.22 -17.93 -9.43
CA PRO A 55 -22.91 -17.51 -9.89
C PRO A 55 -22.90 -16.02 -10.26
N ASN A 56 -22.13 -15.22 -9.51
CA ASN A 56 -21.98 -13.80 -9.74
C ASN A 56 -20.53 -13.46 -10.12
N HIS A 57 -20.20 -13.76 -11.37
CA HIS A 57 -18.86 -13.60 -11.95
C HIS A 57 -18.83 -12.69 -13.17
N GLY A 58 -19.96 -12.07 -13.54
CA GLY A 58 -20.08 -11.25 -14.75
C GLY A 58 -19.14 -10.05 -14.79
N ASN A 59 -18.84 -9.47 -13.63
CA ASN A 59 -17.96 -8.30 -13.51
C ASN A 59 -16.49 -8.68 -13.25
N CYS A 60 -16.19 -9.98 -13.08
CA CYS A 60 -14.82 -10.45 -12.93
C CYS A 60 -14.05 -10.30 -14.25
N PRO A 61 -12.72 -10.09 -14.22
CA PRO A 61 -11.93 -10.02 -15.44
C PRO A 61 -12.03 -11.33 -16.22
N THR A 62 -12.16 -11.25 -17.54
CA THR A 62 -12.22 -12.39 -18.46
C THR A 62 -10.82 -12.86 -18.87
N GLY A 63 -10.72 -14.10 -19.35
CA GLY A 63 -9.49 -14.62 -19.96
C GLY A 63 -8.71 -15.62 -19.09
N PRO A 64 -7.70 -16.29 -19.66
CA PRO A 64 -6.95 -17.36 -19.00
C PRO A 64 -6.09 -16.86 -17.82
N GLU A 65 -5.74 -15.56 -17.83
CA GLU A 65 -5.02 -14.88 -16.76
C GLU A 65 -5.95 -14.30 -15.68
N SER A 66 -7.25 -14.57 -15.76
CA SER A 66 -8.20 -14.16 -14.74
C SER A 66 -7.87 -14.80 -13.39
N TRP A 67 -7.96 -13.99 -12.34
CA TRP A 67 -7.90 -14.49 -10.97
C TRP A 67 -9.21 -15.17 -10.54
N CYS A 68 -10.30 -14.93 -11.28
CA CYS A 68 -11.58 -15.59 -11.04
C CYS A 68 -11.55 -16.96 -11.71
N LYS A 69 -11.55 -18.02 -10.90
CA LYS A 69 -11.54 -19.42 -11.37
C LYS A 69 -12.64 -19.69 -12.40
N TRP A 70 -13.83 -19.14 -12.20
CA TRP A 70 -14.93 -19.26 -13.15
C TRP A 70 -14.57 -18.68 -14.52
N GLN A 71 -14.18 -17.40 -14.57
CA GLN A 71 -13.83 -16.74 -15.83
C GLN A 71 -12.63 -17.37 -16.51
N LYS A 72 -11.69 -17.90 -15.72
CA LYS A 72 -10.55 -18.66 -16.22
C LYS A 72 -10.98 -19.98 -16.87
N ALA A 73 -11.87 -20.74 -16.24
CA ALA A 73 -12.40 -21.98 -16.78
C ALA A 73 -13.17 -21.73 -18.09
N VAL A 74 -14.03 -20.71 -18.10
CA VAL A 74 -14.74 -20.26 -19.33
C VAL A 74 -13.73 -19.96 -20.45
N ALA A 75 -12.66 -19.22 -20.16
CA ALA A 75 -11.65 -18.87 -21.15
C ALA A 75 -10.80 -20.06 -21.64
N LEU A 76 -10.66 -21.10 -20.82
CA LEU A 76 -9.93 -22.34 -21.16
C LEU A 76 -10.84 -23.42 -21.76
N ASN A 77 -12.12 -23.12 -22.01
CA ASN A 77 -13.13 -24.09 -22.47
C ASN A 77 -13.30 -25.29 -21.53
N THR A 78 -13.11 -25.09 -20.22
CA THR A 78 -13.40 -26.10 -19.18
C THR A 78 -14.67 -25.74 -18.43
N ASP A 79 -15.37 -26.73 -17.86
CA ASP A 79 -16.60 -26.48 -17.09
C ASP A 79 -16.27 -25.75 -15.77
N PRO A 80 -16.71 -24.49 -15.58
CA PRO A 80 -16.45 -23.73 -14.36
C PRO A 80 -17.02 -24.38 -13.10
N ARG A 81 -18.07 -25.21 -13.21
CA ARG A 81 -18.74 -25.84 -12.06
C ARG A 81 -17.88 -26.88 -11.35
N LEU A 82 -16.86 -27.40 -12.05
CA LEU A 82 -15.88 -28.34 -11.50
C LEU A 82 -14.89 -27.64 -10.57
N GLU A 83 -14.80 -26.31 -10.62
CA GLU A 83 -13.97 -25.54 -9.71
C GLU A 83 -14.56 -25.51 -8.29
N ASP A 84 -13.67 -25.34 -7.31
CA ASP A 84 -14.08 -24.95 -5.97
C ASP A 84 -14.49 -23.47 -5.98
N LEU A 85 -15.81 -23.28 -6.07
CA LEU A 85 -16.55 -22.02 -6.09
C LEU A 85 -17.26 -21.77 -4.76
N SER A 86 -16.75 -22.34 -3.67
CA SER A 86 -17.26 -22.04 -2.34
C SER A 86 -17.12 -20.54 -2.08
N PRO A 87 -18.18 -19.86 -1.60
CA PRO A 87 -18.10 -18.43 -1.32
C PRO A 87 -17.03 -18.18 -0.26
N LEU A 88 -16.29 -17.09 -0.43
CA LEU A 88 -15.21 -16.74 0.49
C LEU A 88 -15.77 -16.31 1.86
N LEU A 89 -16.97 -15.73 1.89
CA LEU A 89 -17.68 -15.32 3.11
C LEU A 89 -19.12 -15.84 3.12
N GLY A 90 -19.67 -16.03 4.33
CA GLY A 90 -21.07 -16.41 4.49
C GLY A 90 -22.01 -15.27 4.06
N GLN A 91 -23.19 -15.63 3.56
CA GLN A 91 -24.18 -14.65 3.05
C GLN A 91 -24.60 -13.62 4.11
N GLU A 92 -24.57 -13.98 5.39
CA GLU A 92 -24.79 -13.06 6.52
C GLU A 92 -23.88 -11.81 6.52
N MET A 93 -22.71 -11.86 5.88
CA MET A 93 -21.79 -10.71 5.80
C MET A 93 -22.11 -9.77 4.63
N LYS A 94 -23.02 -10.15 3.73
CA LYS A 94 -23.34 -9.42 2.49
C LYS A 94 -23.85 -8.01 2.77
N GLU A 95 -24.77 -7.89 3.72
CA GLU A 95 -25.37 -6.62 4.15
C GLU A 95 -24.38 -5.74 4.93
N HIS A 96 -23.47 -6.36 5.69
CA HIS A 96 -22.47 -5.62 6.46
C HIS A 96 -21.32 -5.09 5.61
N LEU A 97 -20.93 -5.81 4.55
CA LEU A 97 -19.82 -5.41 3.68
C LEU A 97 -20.27 -4.50 2.54
N LEU A 98 -21.53 -4.52 2.12
CA LEU A 98 -22.00 -3.67 1.02
C LEU A 98 -21.70 -2.18 1.24
N PRO A 99 -22.05 -1.57 2.40
CA PRO A 99 -21.77 -0.15 2.63
C PRO A 99 -20.27 0.17 2.60
N ILE A 100 -19.43 -0.77 3.07
CA ILE A 100 -17.97 -0.60 3.04
C ILE A 100 -17.46 -0.60 1.60
N TYR A 101 -17.97 -1.50 0.76
CA TYR A 101 -17.61 -1.55 -0.65
C TYR A 101 -18.11 -0.34 -1.43
N GLU A 102 -19.30 0.17 -1.11
CA GLU A 102 -19.82 1.43 -1.67
C GLU A 102 -18.92 2.60 -1.28
N ASP A 103 -18.56 2.74 0.00
CA ASP A 103 -17.66 3.80 0.46
C ASP A 103 -16.26 3.71 -0.18
N LEU A 104 -15.72 2.50 -0.28
CA LEU A 104 -14.43 2.22 -0.93
C LEU A 104 -14.47 2.37 -2.46
N SER A 105 -15.65 2.47 -3.05
CA SER A 105 -15.83 2.64 -4.50
C SER A 105 -16.38 4.01 -4.89
N ARG A 106 -16.39 4.96 -3.95
CA ARG A 106 -16.72 6.36 -4.19
C ARG A 106 -15.77 7.03 -5.17
N GLU A 107 -16.35 7.78 -6.10
CA GLU A 107 -15.60 8.43 -7.18
C GLU A 107 -14.58 9.45 -6.66
N ASP A 108 -14.93 10.28 -5.68
CA ASP A 108 -14.02 11.28 -5.08
C ASP A 108 -12.81 10.66 -4.36
N LEU A 109 -12.99 9.46 -3.80
CA LEU A 109 -11.89 8.69 -3.24
C LEU A 109 -10.99 8.14 -4.35
N LEU A 110 -11.58 7.53 -5.39
CA LEU A 110 -10.87 6.86 -6.46
C LEU A 110 -10.17 7.82 -7.43
N GLU A 111 -10.68 9.03 -7.62
CA GLU A 111 -10.02 10.11 -8.38
C GLU A 111 -8.62 10.38 -7.84
N ARG A 112 -8.43 10.31 -6.52
CA ARG A 112 -7.12 10.49 -5.86
C ARG A 112 -6.16 9.33 -6.13
N CYS A 113 -6.65 8.21 -6.65
CA CYS A 113 -5.86 7.04 -7.02
C CYS A 113 -5.46 7.04 -8.50
N LEU A 114 -5.95 7.98 -9.31
CA LEU A 114 -5.51 8.16 -10.69
C LEU A 114 -3.99 8.36 -10.77
N GLY A 115 -3.38 7.79 -11.80
CA GLY A 115 -1.93 7.82 -11.99
C GLY A 115 -1.15 6.84 -11.09
N GLY A 116 -1.80 6.19 -10.12
CA GLY A 116 -1.15 5.15 -9.28
C GLY A 116 -0.03 5.68 -8.40
N HIS A 117 -0.11 6.95 -7.99
CA HIS A 117 0.91 7.60 -7.17
C HIS A 117 1.02 6.97 -5.78
N THR A 118 2.24 6.77 -5.30
CA THR A 118 2.49 6.21 -3.96
C THR A 118 2.54 7.31 -2.91
N GLN A 119 2.24 6.97 -1.65
CA GLN A 119 2.36 7.89 -0.54
C GLN A 119 3.82 8.22 -0.17
N ASN A 120 4.80 7.48 -0.71
CA ASN A 120 6.22 7.65 -0.39
C ASN A 120 6.71 9.09 -0.58
N ALA A 121 6.25 9.80 -1.61
CA ALA A 121 6.63 11.20 -1.84
C ALA A 121 6.10 12.11 -0.73
N ASN A 122 4.84 11.95 -0.33
CA ASN A 122 4.21 12.72 0.74
C ASN A 122 4.84 12.40 2.10
N GLU A 123 5.14 11.13 2.38
CA GLU A 123 5.85 10.71 3.59
C GLU A 123 7.26 11.29 3.64
N SER A 124 7.99 11.24 2.51
CA SER A 124 9.32 11.83 2.38
C SER A 124 9.30 13.34 2.58
N PHE A 125 8.34 14.03 1.98
CA PHE A 125 8.12 15.47 2.14
C PHE A 125 7.84 15.83 3.60
N ASN A 126 6.85 15.18 4.23
CA ASN A 126 6.50 15.39 5.63
C ASN A 126 7.68 15.09 6.56
N SER A 127 8.46 14.04 6.29
CA SER A 127 9.67 13.74 7.07
C SER A 127 10.67 14.90 7.04
N THR A 128 10.72 15.65 5.95
CA THR A 128 11.62 16.79 5.79
C THR A 128 11.12 18.01 6.56
N ILE A 129 9.80 18.26 6.57
CA ILE A 129 9.18 19.27 7.45
C ILE A 129 9.55 18.97 8.90
N TRP A 130 9.36 17.73 9.36
CA TRP A 130 9.65 17.38 10.75
C TRP A 130 11.14 17.32 11.10
N ARG A 131 12.04 17.32 10.11
CA ARG A 131 13.47 17.56 10.35
C ARG A 131 13.76 19.04 10.62
N LEU A 132 13.02 19.95 9.97
CA LEU A 132 13.18 21.39 10.13
C LEU A 132 12.45 21.91 11.38
N THR A 133 11.24 21.41 11.63
CA THR A 133 10.43 21.69 12.83
C THR A 133 10.12 20.39 13.57
N PRO A 134 11.02 19.90 14.43
CA PRO A 134 10.81 18.66 15.15
C PRO A 134 9.54 18.66 16.00
N LYS A 135 8.75 17.59 15.91
CA LYS A 135 7.45 17.47 16.59
C LYS A 135 7.53 17.55 18.12
N HIS A 136 8.68 17.23 18.69
CA HIS A 136 8.91 17.29 20.15
C HIS A 136 9.21 18.70 20.64
N LEU A 137 9.40 19.67 19.73
CA LEU A 137 9.59 21.08 20.05
C LEU A 137 8.31 21.85 19.72
N HIS A 138 7.89 22.72 20.63
CA HIS A 138 6.75 23.58 20.36
C HIS A 138 7.09 24.59 19.26
N SER A 139 6.33 24.56 18.17
CA SER A 139 6.46 25.51 17.05
C SER A 139 5.08 26.12 16.77
N GLY A 140 5.03 27.45 16.68
CA GLY A 140 3.79 28.14 16.29
C GLY A 140 3.42 27.89 14.83
N GLN A 141 2.14 28.08 14.48
CA GLN A 141 1.61 27.85 13.13
C GLN A 141 2.45 28.52 12.03
N LYS A 142 2.84 29.80 12.23
CA LYS A 142 3.66 30.55 11.26
C LYS A 142 5.02 29.89 10.99
N ILE A 143 5.65 29.28 12.01
CA ILE A 143 6.95 28.61 11.87
C ILE A 143 6.79 27.33 11.03
N ILE A 144 5.73 26.57 11.28
CA ILE A 144 5.42 25.35 10.51
C ILE A 144 5.13 25.72 9.06
N GLU A 145 4.38 26.79 8.82
CA GLU A 145 4.06 27.27 7.48
C GLU A 145 5.32 27.70 6.70
N ILE A 146 6.19 28.51 7.31
CA ILE A 146 7.49 28.89 6.72
C ILE A 146 8.32 27.65 6.40
N SER A 147 8.33 26.68 7.32
CA SER A 147 9.07 25.43 7.16
C SER A 147 8.52 24.60 6.01
N ALA A 148 7.20 24.56 5.82
CA ALA A 148 6.58 23.89 4.68
C ALA A 148 6.98 24.54 3.34
N TYR A 149 7.03 25.88 3.25
CA TYR A 149 7.48 26.58 2.05
C TYR A 149 8.97 26.32 1.74
N ILE A 150 9.84 26.39 2.76
CA ILE A 150 11.27 26.09 2.60
C ILE A 150 11.46 24.65 2.12
N VAL A 151 10.76 23.70 2.75
CA VAL A 151 10.87 22.28 2.41
C VAL A 151 10.31 22.00 1.01
N ALA A 152 9.25 22.69 0.57
CA ALA A 152 8.76 22.58 -0.80
C ALA A 152 9.83 23.00 -1.81
N GLY A 153 10.53 24.11 -1.55
CA GLY A 153 11.68 24.53 -2.36
C GLY A 153 12.79 23.47 -2.38
N VAL A 154 13.21 22.98 -1.22
CA VAL A 154 14.29 21.98 -1.12
C VAL A 154 13.92 20.65 -1.76
N PHE A 155 12.66 20.22 -1.63
CA PHE A 155 12.17 18.97 -2.17
C PHE A 155 12.16 18.98 -3.70
N ASN A 156 11.70 20.09 -4.29
CA ASN A 156 11.52 20.24 -5.74
C ASN A 156 12.81 20.69 -6.45
N GLU A 157 13.53 21.67 -5.91
CA GLU A 157 14.67 22.32 -6.56
C GLU A 157 16.02 22.09 -5.85
N GLY A 158 16.02 21.38 -4.72
CA GLY A 158 17.23 21.20 -3.91
C GLY A 158 17.62 22.48 -3.16
N TYR A 159 18.86 22.52 -2.67
CA TYR A 159 19.40 23.64 -1.90
C TYR A 159 19.57 24.93 -2.72
N THR A 160 19.48 24.86 -4.05
CA THR A 160 19.37 26.05 -4.90
C THR A 160 18.21 26.95 -4.49
N SER A 161 17.09 26.37 -4.03
CA SER A 161 15.96 27.14 -3.49
C SER A 161 16.33 27.96 -2.25
N ILE A 162 17.17 27.40 -1.35
CA ILE A 162 17.68 28.10 -0.17
C ILE A 162 18.54 29.28 -0.57
N LEU A 163 19.41 29.12 -1.57
CA LEU A 163 20.25 30.21 -2.07
C LEU A 163 19.40 31.35 -2.66
N ARG A 164 18.29 31.02 -3.34
CA ARG A 164 17.33 32.02 -3.83
C ARG A 164 16.64 32.76 -2.68
N ILE A 165 16.23 32.03 -1.63
CA ILE A 165 15.64 32.63 -0.42
C ILE A 165 16.65 33.57 0.25
N MET A 166 17.91 33.14 0.40
CA MET A 166 18.97 33.97 0.96
C MET A 166 19.15 35.28 0.18
N ASN A 167 19.25 35.20 -1.15
CA ASN A 167 19.34 36.39 -1.99
C ASN A 167 18.11 37.30 -1.87
N ALA A 168 16.90 36.74 -1.77
CA ALA A 168 15.66 37.51 -1.58
C ALA A 168 15.58 38.20 -0.20
N LEU A 169 16.35 37.74 0.78
CA LEU A 169 16.52 38.34 2.10
C LEU A 169 17.77 39.23 2.18
N ASP A 170 18.37 39.59 1.03
CA ASP A 170 19.59 40.38 0.91
C ASP A 170 20.80 39.76 1.64
N ILE A 171 20.82 38.44 1.81
CA ILE A 171 21.94 37.69 2.38
C ILE A 171 22.93 37.36 1.25
N VAL A 172 24.16 37.87 1.38
CA VAL A 172 25.23 37.63 0.40
C VAL A 172 25.62 36.16 0.35
N VAL A 173 25.35 35.50 -0.78
CA VAL A 173 25.73 34.10 -1.01
C VAL A 173 27.20 34.00 -1.43
N GLY A 174 28.04 33.52 -0.52
CA GLY A 174 29.45 33.23 -0.79
C GLY A 174 29.69 31.91 -1.53
N THR A 175 30.91 31.73 -2.03
CA THR A 175 31.35 30.51 -2.74
C THR A 175 31.19 29.24 -1.90
N GLN A 176 31.40 29.34 -0.59
CA GLN A 176 31.25 28.20 0.33
C GLN A 176 29.79 27.75 0.45
N ALA A 177 28.84 28.68 0.50
CA ALA A 177 27.41 28.35 0.52
C ALA A 177 26.97 27.68 -0.79
N LEU A 178 27.48 28.17 -1.93
CA LEU A 178 27.24 27.57 -3.24
C LEU A 178 27.79 26.13 -3.32
N ASN A 179 29.03 25.91 -2.86
CA ASN A 179 29.64 24.58 -2.84
C ASN A 179 28.90 23.63 -1.90
N PHE A 180 28.49 24.12 -0.73
CA PHE A 180 27.69 23.35 0.22
C PHE A 180 26.35 22.90 -0.41
N ALA A 181 25.65 23.81 -1.08
CA ALA A 181 24.39 23.50 -1.75
C ALA A 181 24.57 22.40 -2.82
N LYS A 182 25.59 22.54 -3.69
CA LYS A 182 25.92 21.55 -4.72
C LYS A 182 26.22 20.17 -4.11
N ASN A 183 27.13 20.10 -3.14
CA ASN A 183 27.53 18.83 -2.52
C ASN A 183 26.35 18.16 -1.80
N THR A 184 25.49 18.95 -1.15
CA THR A 184 24.30 18.44 -0.46
C THR A 184 23.26 17.88 -1.44
N ASP A 185 23.03 18.58 -2.56
CA ASP A 185 22.13 18.11 -3.60
C ASP A 185 22.66 16.85 -4.32
N GLU A 186 23.97 16.78 -4.60
CA GLU A 186 24.60 15.58 -5.15
C GLU A 186 24.45 14.36 -4.22
N ALA A 187 24.70 14.55 -2.92
CA ALA A 187 24.51 13.51 -1.92
C ALA A 187 23.04 13.07 -1.81
N ARG A 188 22.10 14.02 -1.89
CA ARG A 188 20.65 13.76 -1.89
C ARG A 188 20.25 12.90 -3.08
N VAL A 189 20.68 13.26 -4.29
CA VAL A 189 20.39 12.52 -5.53
C VAL A 189 20.99 11.11 -5.47
N THR A 190 22.25 11.00 -5.02
CA THR A 190 22.92 9.69 -4.85
C THR A 190 22.15 8.80 -3.88
N ARG A 191 21.72 9.35 -2.74
CA ARG A 191 20.90 8.61 -1.77
C ARG A 191 19.56 8.19 -2.37
N GLN A 192 18.88 9.09 -3.09
CA GLN A 192 17.60 8.79 -3.75
C GLN A 192 17.75 7.64 -4.75
N ASN A 193 18.77 7.66 -5.61
CA ASN A 193 19.04 6.60 -6.58
C ASN A 193 19.25 5.24 -5.88
N ARG A 194 20.03 5.23 -4.79
CA ARG A 194 20.25 4.02 -3.98
C ARG A 194 18.96 3.50 -3.34
N MET A 195 18.13 4.38 -2.78
CA MET A 195 16.86 3.98 -2.17
C MET A 195 15.87 3.45 -3.22
N SER A 196 15.78 4.10 -4.38
CA SER A 196 14.94 3.64 -5.49
C SER A 196 15.35 2.25 -5.97
N GLN A 197 16.65 1.94 -6.04
CA GLN A 197 17.13 0.60 -6.37
C GLN A 197 16.72 -0.43 -5.30
N ASN A 198 16.80 -0.07 -4.02
CA ASN A 198 16.40 -0.94 -2.90
C ASN A 198 14.89 -1.18 -2.83
N GLU A 199 14.06 -0.26 -3.33
CA GLU A 199 12.60 -0.40 -3.37
C GLU A 199 12.11 -1.31 -4.50
N THR A 200 12.99 -1.70 -5.43
CA THR A 200 12.64 -2.64 -6.50
C THR A 200 12.11 -3.95 -5.91
N LYS A 201 11.16 -4.57 -6.61
CA LYS A 201 10.56 -5.84 -6.17
C LYS A 201 11.63 -6.92 -5.94
N ALA A 202 12.66 -6.96 -6.80
CA ALA A 202 13.79 -7.88 -6.66
C ALA A 202 14.56 -7.65 -5.36
N ALA A 203 14.94 -6.40 -5.06
CA ALA A 203 15.66 -6.07 -3.83
C ALA A 203 14.81 -6.35 -2.57
N ARG A 204 13.50 -6.07 -2.60
CA ARG A 204 12.58 -6.41 -1.51
C ARG A 204 12.47 -7.93 -1.28
N THR A 205 12.34 -8.72 -2.34
CA THR A 205 12.30 -10.19 -2.24
C THR A 205 13.62 -10.73 -1.69
N ALA A 206 14.76 -10.26 -2.20
CA ALA A 206 16.08 -10.68 -1.71
C ALA A 206 16.31 -10.31 -0.23
N ARG A 207 15.77 -9.17 0.24
CA ARG A 207 15.82 -8.81 1.66
C ARG A 207 14.94 -9.71 2.51
N LYS A 208 13.72 -10.02 2.06
CA LYS A 208 12.83 -10.94 2.76
C LYS A 208 13.44 -12.34 2.86
N GLN A 209 14.10 -12.79 1.81
CA GLN A 209 14.78 -14.08 1.78
C GLN A 209 15.97 -14.14 2.74
N ARG A 210 16.84 -13.11 2.74
CA ARG A 210 17.90 -12.98 3.75
C ARG A 210 17.38 -12.98 5.18
N LEU A 211 16.29 -12.27 5.45
CA LEU A 211 15.70 -12.24 6.79
C LEU A 211 15.09 -13.59 7.20
N LEU A 212 14.58 -14.38 6.24
CA LEU A 212 14.14 -15.75 6.48
C LEU A 212 15.33 -16.67 6.77
N GLU A 213 16.43 -16.55 6.02
CA GLU A 213 17.67 -17.30 6.25
C GLU A 213 18.28 -16.96 7.62
N ASP A 214 18.32 -15.67 7.98
CA ASP A 214 18.78 -15.21 9.30
C ASP A 214 17.88 -15.77 10.43
N ASN A 215 16.56 -15.78 10.25
CA ASN A 215 15.63 -16.34 11.24
C ASN A 215 15.76 -17.87 11.38
N GLN A 216 16.03 -18.60 10.29
CA GLN A 216 16.28 -20.05 10.36
C GLN A 216 17.50 -20.39 11.20
N LEU A 217 18.54 -19.54 11.17
CA LEU A 217 19.73 -19.69 12.02
C LEU A 217 19.41 -19.51 13.52
N PHE A 218 18.34 -18.76 13.86
CA PHE A 218 17.87 -18.62 15.24
C PHE A 218 16.91 -19.74 15.66
N GLU A 219 16.11 -20.29 14.74
CA GLU A 219 15.21 -21.44 15.02
C GLU A 219 16.01 -22.72 15.35
N GLU A 220 17.19 -22.93 14.77
CA GLU A 220 18.07 -24.07 15.12
C GLU A 220 18.65 -23.98 16.55
N ALA A 221 18.65 -22.79 17.16
CA ALA A 221 19.19 -22.57 18.51
C ALA A 221 18.17 -22.77 19.64
N GLU A 222 16.87 -22.86 19.36
CA GLU A 222 15.85 -23.23 20.35
C GLU A 222 15.82 -24.74 20.54
N GLY A 223 16.77 -25.26 21.34
CA GLY A 223 16.72 -26.64 21.84
C GLY A 223 15.46 -26.92 22.66
N LEU A 224 15.10 -28.21 22.80
CA LEU A 224 13.94 -28.75 23.53
C LEU A 224 13.59 -27.95 24.79
N LEU A 225 12.66 -27.00 24.67
CA LEU A 225 12.13 -26.25 25.79
C LEU A 225 11.14 -27.13 26.58
N TYR A 226 11.47 -27.26 27.87
CA TYR A 226 10.81 -27.93 28.99
C TYR A 226 9.32 -28.27 28.78
N ALA A 227 9.02 -29.58 28.82
CA ALA A 227 7.65 -30.07 28.91
C ALA A 227 6.99 -29.57 30.21
N PRO A 228 5.73 -29.09 30.18
CA PRO A 228 5.03 -28.65 31.39
C PRO A 228 4.90 -29.82 32.37
N GLY A 229 5.25 -29.56 33.63
CA GLY A 229 5.36 -30.54 34.69
C GLY A 229 4.14 -31.45 34.82
N ILE A 230 4.41 -32.75 34.82
CA ILE A 230 3.50 -33.77 35.33
C ILE A 230 3.47 -33.58 36.85
N ALA A 231 2.31 -33.18 37.37
CA ALA A 231 2.03 -33.24 38.80
C ALA A 231 1.62 -34.68 39.16
N ASP A 232 2.17 -35.18 40.27
CA ASP A 232 1.80 -36.46 40.92
C ASP A 232 0.31 -36.54 41.28
#